data_AF-A0A085WX15-F1
#
_entry.id   AF-A0A085WX15-F1
#
_cell.length_a   1.000
_cell.length_b   1.000
_cell.length_c   1.000
_cell.angle_alpha   90.00
_cell.angle_beta   90.00
_cell.angle_gamma   90.00
#
_symmetry.space_group_name_H-M   'P 1'
#
loop_
_entity.id
_entity.type
_entity.pdbx_description
1 polymer ?
#
loop_
_entity_poly.entity_id
_entity_poly.type
_entity_poly.pdbx_seq_one_letter_code
_entity_poly.pdbx_strand_id
1 'polypeptide(L)'
;MPTVLLFPADIQKKTITVEQSRIRVVDTGARSIIVQAAPDYRADEQQELEVFFADGGAPARAAFVLVMDPAEVDTRIDVKRPEPPNAACPAETQRAEPRPEDFVLLGYVDASGVPTTTFDGAPDEAQGLKSQPGVSYRGHGWVLMDVTIRNLPGLPPWTPRDATLTGKGGVTLRARLVAAPKGEIAPGERARVLVVVDTLPPSAGLVFTLEVRGVDGRSVVIPRVTLPTAALEGKR
;
A
#
# COMPACT_ATOMS: atom_id res chain seq x y z
N MET A 1 8.38 -4.66 50.06
CA MET A 1 9.61 -5.40 49.68
C MET A 1 10.27 -4.69 48.50
N PRO A 2 11.60 -4.77 48.33
CA PRO A 2 12.27 -4.22 47.15
C PRO A 2 12.26 -5.20 45.96
N THR A 3 12.33 -4.64 44.76
CA THR A 3 12.52 -5.34 43.48
C THR A 3 13.93 -5.09 42.97
N VAL A 4 14.63 -6.13 42.55
CA VAL A 4 15.96 -6.04 41.94
C VAL A 4 15.86 -6.22 40.44
N LEU A 5 16.27 -5.22 39.66
CA LEU A 5 16.48 -5.34 38.22
C LEU A 5 17.96 -5.67 37.97
N LEU A 6 18.25 -6.83 37.36
CA LEU A 6 19.60 -7.26 37.02
C LEU A 6 19.83 -7.13 35.51
N PHE A 7 20.85 -6.39 35.13
CA PHE A 7 21.19 -6.07 33.75
C PHE A 7 22.31 -6.98 33.22
N PRO A 8 22.28 -7.32 31.91
CA PRO A 8 23.27 -8.20 31.31
C PRO A 8 24.64 -7.51 31.10
N ALA A 9 24.67 -6.18 31.15
CA ALA A 9 25.86 -5.34 30.98
C ALA A 9 25.84 -4.16 31.95
N ASP A 10 26.99 -3.49 32.11
CA ASP A 10 27.13 -2.35 33.01
C ASP A 10 26.19 -1.20 32.61
N ILE A 11 25.61 -0.54 33.60
CA ILE A 11 24.65 0.56 33.44
C ILE A 11 25.24 1.92 33.79
N GLN A 12 24.76 2.96 33.12
CA GLN A 12 25.12 4.34 33.43
C GLN A 12 24.25 4.88 34.56
N LYS A 13 24.77 4.87 35.79
CA LYS A 13 24.00 5.27 36.99
C LYS A 13 23.35 6.66 36.89
N LYS A 14 24.00 7.60 36.20
CA LYS A 14 23.53 8.99 36.05
C LYS A 14 22.37 9.14 35.06
N THR A 15 22.07 8.12 34.26
CA THR A 15 20.97 8.16 33.29
C THR A 15 19.71 7.50 33.83
N ILE A 16 19.69 7.08 35.10
CA ILE A 16 18.51 6.46 35.70
C ILE A 16 17.46 7.53 35.89
N THR A 17 16.34 7.41 35.20
CA THR A 17 15.20 8.31 35.32
C THR A 17 14.01 7.54 35.87
N VAL A 18 13.47 7.98 37.02
CA VAL A 18 12.26 7.45 37.64
C VAL A 18 11.69 8.48 38.62
N GLU A 19 10.37 8.54 38.77
CA GLU A 19 9.73 9.43 39.73
C GLU A 19 9.93 8.95 41.17
N GLN A 20 10.90 9.54 41.88
CA GLN A 20 11.29 9.12 43.23
C GLN A 20 10.22 9.33 44.32
N SER A 21 9.20 10.15 44.03
CA SER A 21 8.03 10.35 44.90
C SER A 21 7.16 9.09 44.99
N ARG A 22 7.19 8.24 43.94
CA ARG A 22 6.38 7.03 43.78
C ARG A 22 7.20 5.74 43.87
N ILE A 23 8.38 5.72 43.25
CA ILE A 23 9.29 4.57 43.28
C ILE A 23 10.68 5.05 43.69
N ARG A 24 11.12 4.60 44.86
CA ARG A 24 12.45 4.95 45.39
C ARG A 24 13.50 4.01 44.82
N VAL A 25 14.56 4.58 44.27
CA VAL A 25 15.80 3.84 43.99
C VAL A 25 16.55 3.69 45.32
N VAL A 26 16.64 2.46 45.82
CA VAL A 26 17.25 2.13 47.11
C VAL A 26 18.75 1.97 46.96
N ASP A 27 19.20 1.31 45.89
CA ASP A 27 20.62 1.13 45.58
C ASP A 27 20.83 0.98 44.07
N THR A 28 22.05 1.28 43.62
CA THR A 28 22.45 1.12 42.22
C THR A 28 23.87 0.56 42.13
N GLY A 29 23.96 -0.69 41.68
CA GLY A 29 25.20 -1.39 41.38
C GLY A 29 25.71 -1.08 39.97
N ALA A 30 26.79 -1.76 39.56
CA ALA A 30 27.30 -1.68 38.20
C ALA A 30 26.32 -2.29 37.17
N ARG A 31 25.56 -3.32 37.58
CA ARG A 31 24.62 -4.07 36.74
C ARG A 31 23.26 -4.28 37.40
N SER A 32 22.94 -3.51 38.43
CA SER A 32 21.72 -3.70 39.20
C SER A 32 21.09 -2.38 39.62
N ILE A 33 19.76 -2.35 39.63
CA ILE A 33 18.97 -1.29 40.24
C ILE A 33 18.04 -1.95 41.24
N ILE A 34 18.03 -1.45 42.48
CA ILE A 34 17.08 -1.89 43.49
C ILE A 34 16.05 -0.79 43.66
N VAL A 35 14.79 -1.11 43.43
CA VAL A 35 13.66 -0.18 43.58
C VAL A 35 12.70 -0.64 44.66
N GLN A 36 12.00 0.30 45.26
CA GLN A 36 10.98 0.03 46.26
C GLN A 36 9.82 1.02 46.10
N ALA A 37 8.60 0.51 46.16
CA ALA A 37 7.40 1.34 46.15
C ALA A 37 7.39 2.31 47.35
N ALA A 38 7.00 3.56 47.11
CA ALA A 38 6.71 4.53 48.16
C ALA A 38 5.40 4.15 48.88
N PRO A 39 5.24 4.54 50.16
CA PRO A 39 4.04 4.19 50.95
C PRO A 39 2.73 4.78 50.41
N ASP A 40 2.78 5.92 49.70
CA ASP A 40 1.61 6.59 49.10
C ASP A 40 1.34 6.08 47.67
N TYR A 41 1.10 4.78 47.58
CA TYR A 41 0.89 4.03 46.34
C TYR A 41 -0.54 4.18 45.79
N ARG A 42 -0.68 4.24 44.46
CA ARG A 42 -1.95 4.09 43.72
C ARG A 42 -1.90 2.89 42.78
N ALA A 43 -2.94 2.06 42.82
CA ALA A 43 -3.05 0.77 42.12
C ALA A 43 -2.86 0.82 40.60
N ASP A 44 -3.09 2.00 40.00
CA ASP A 44 -3.23 2.12 38.55
C ASP A 44 -2.12 3.03 37.97
N GLU A 45 -1.18 3.46 38.81
CA GLU A 45 -0.17 4.44 38.43
C GLU A 45 1.04 3.74 37.79
N GLN A 46 1.28 4.06 36.52
CA GLN A 46 2.41 3.56 35.75
C GLN A 46 3.61 4.49 35.91
N GLN A 47 4.76 3.91 36.22
CA GLN A 47 5.98 4.65 36.48
C GLN A 47 7.08 4.21 35.52
N GLU A 48 7.57 5.13 34.71
CA GLU A 48 8.63 4.84 33.75
C GLU A 48 9.99 4.83 34.45
N LEU A 49 10.75 3.76 34.23
CA LEU A 49 12.15 3.64 34.61
C LEU A 49 12.98 3.46 33.34
N GLU A 50 13.92 4.38 33.07
CA GLU A 50 14.86 4.26 31.95
C GLU A 50 16.31 4.21 32.45
N VAL A 51 17.15 3.45 31.75
CA VAL A 51 18.60 3.40 32.00
C VAL A 51 19.38 3.06 30.74
N PHE A 52 20.54 3.70 30.54
CA PHE A 52 21.45 3.42 29.44
C PHE A 52 22.50 2.39 29.83
N PHE A 53 22.91 1.55 28.87
CA PHE A 53 24.06 0.68 29.01
C PHE A 53 25.36 1.47 28.83
N ALA A 54 26.40 1.10 29.57
CA ALA A 54 27.72 1.76 29.53
C ALA A 54 28.65 1.18 28.45
N ASP A 55 28.28 0.06 27.84
CA ASP A 55 29.12 -0.73 26.93
C ASP A 55 29.01 -0.33 25.44
N GLY A 56 28.16 0.62 25.11
CA GLY A 56 27.97 1.10 23.72
C GLY A 56 27.28 0.10 22.78
N GLY A 57 26.79 -1.04 23.27
CA GLY A 57 26.07 -2.02 22.46
C GLY A 57 24.66 -1.56 22.03
N ALA A 58 24.01 -2.35 21.17
CA ALA A 58 22.61 -2.15 20.80
C ALA A 58 21.72 -3.27 21.39
N PRO A 59 20.51 -2.97 21.89
CA PRO A 59 19.93 -1.65 22.15
C PRO A 59 20.71 -0.83 23.19
N ALA A 60 20.81 0.50 23.03
CA ALA A 60 21.63 1.36 23.90
C ALA A 60 21.05 1.61 25.30
N ARG A 61 19.74 1.36 25.49
CA ARG A 61 19.01 1.59 26.74
C ARG A 61 18.00 0.48 27.01
N ALA A 62 17.60 0.36 28.26
CA ALA A 62 16.43 -0.39 28.70
C ALA A 62 15.41 0.56 29.31
N ALA A 63 14.13 0.33 29.04
CA ALA A 63 13.02 1.10 29.59
C ALA A 63 11.95 0.15 30.11
N PHE A 64 11.36 0.49 31.25
CA PHE A 64 10.36 -0.31 31.94
C PHE A 64 9.18 0.58 32.31
N VAL A 65 7.98 -0.01 32.27
CA VAL A 65 6.81 0.53 32.95
C VAL A 65 6.61 -0.30 34.21
N LEU A 66 6.79 0.34 35.36
CA LEU A 66 6.62 -0.27 36.67
C LEU A 66 5.19 0.00 37.15
N VAL A 67 4.52 -1.06 37.60
CA VAL A 67 3.19 -1.02 38.21
C VAL A 67 3.32 -1.56 39.63
N MET A 68 2.56 -0.98 40.55
CA MET A 68 2.55 -1.40 41.94
C MET A 68 1.33 -2.31 42.18
N ASP A 69 1.55 -3.48 42.77
CA ASP A 69 0.50 -4.37 43.26
C ASP A 69 0.72 -4.61 44.76
N PRO A 70 -0.31 -4.47 45.63
CA PRO A 70 -0.15 -4.56 47.07
C PRO A 70 -0.19 -6.01 47.58
N ALA A 71 -0.64 -6.95 46.76
CA ALA A 71 -0.72 -8.37 47.07
C ALA A 71 0.44 -9.17 46.46
N GLU A 72 0.97 -8.72 45.32
CA GLU A 72 2.03 -9.40 44.58
C GLU A 72 3.22 -8.46 44.29
N VAL A 73 4.45 -8.96 44.45
CA VAL A 73 5.67 -8.18 44.15
C VAL A 73 6.69 -9.07 43.45
N ASP A 74 7.08 -8.67 42.23
CA ASP A 74 8.25 -9.22 41.56
C ASP A 74 9.52 -8.83 42.33
N THR A 75 10.16 -9.78 42.99
CA THR A 75 11.36 -9.49 43.79
C THR A 75 12.63 -9.41 42.94
N ARG A 76 12.63 -10.00 41.74
CA ARG A 76 13.77 -10.03 40.82
C ARG A 76 13.34 -10.05 39.36
N ILE A 77 13.93 -9.17 38.56
CA ILE A 77 13.75 -9.07 37.11
C ILE A 77 15.12 -9.21 36.44
N ASP A 78 15.33 -10.30 35.71
CA ASP A 78 16.54 -10.50 34.90
C ASP A 78 16.32 -9.93 33.49
N VAL A 79 16.97 -8.80 33.21
CA VAL A 79 16.84 -8.07 31.96
C VAL A 79 17.60 -8.82 30.87
N LYS A 80 16.92 -9.09 29.75
CA LYS A 80 17.54 -9.61 28.54
C LYS A 80 17.70 -8.49 27.52
N ARG A 81 18.86 -8.47 26.87
CA ARG A 81 19.19 -7.53 25.80
C ARG A 81 19.43 -8.32 24.51
N PRO A 82 18.37 -8.62 23.74
CA PRO A 82 18.53 -9.32 22.47
C PRO A 82 19.23 -8.41 21.46
N GLU A 83 20.06 -9.00 20.60
CA GLU A 83 20.61 -8.30 19.43
C GLU A 83 19.43 -7.76 18.59
N PRO A 84 19.44 -6.48 18.19
CA PRO A 84 18.40 -5.99 17.29
C PRO A 84 18.45 -6.82 15.99
N PRO A 85 17.29 -7.17 15.42
CA PRO A 85 17.27 -7.91 14.17
C PRO A 85 18.09 -7.15 13.12
N ASN A 86 19.05 -7.83 12.51
CA ASN A 86 19.99 -7.25 11.54
C ASN A 86 19.31 -6.79 10.22
N ALA A 87 18.00 -7.01 10.11
CA ALA A 87 17.19 -6.42 9.07
C ALA A 87 16.90 -4.98 9.50
N ALA A 88 17.53 -4.01 8.82
CA ALA A 88 16.90 -2.72 8.64
C ALA A 88 15.40 -2.97 8.37
N CYS A 89 14.49 -2.26 9.07
CA CYS A 89 13.08 -2.24 8.67
C CYS A 89 13.08 -2.19 7.15
N PRO A 90 12.48 -3.18 6.44
CA PRO A 90 12.59 -3.22 5.00
C PRO A 90 12.19 -1.83 4.53
N ALA A 91 13.17 -1.08 4.03
CA ALA A 91 12.97 0.29 3.61
C ALA A 91 11.74 0.21 2.72
N GLU A 92 10.63 0.86 3.11
CA GLU A 92 9.31 0.70 2.48
C GLU A 92 9.55 0.57 0.99
N THR A 93 9.52 -0.66 0.48
CA THR A 93 10.17 -1.00 -0.79
C THR A 93 9.60 -0.06 -1.80
N GLN A 94 10.39 0.93 -2.26
CA GLN A 94 9.91 2.19 -2.82
C GLN A 94 8.63 1.94 -3.60
N ARG A 95 7.49 2.15 -2.92
CA ARG A 95 6.23 1.62 -3.42
C ARG A 95 6.01 2.37 -4.71
N ALA A 96 5.90 1.64 -5.82
CA ALA A 96 5.67 2.27 -7.11
C ALA A 96 4.51 3.26 -6.93
N GLU A 97 4.72 4.51 -7.37
CA GLU A 97 3.70 5.53 -7.21
C GLU A 97 2.37 5.00 -7.79
N PRO A 98 1.29 5.04 -7.01
CA PRO A 98 0.03 4.46 -7.41
C PRO A 98 -0.47 5.19 -8.66
N ARG A 99 -0.88 4.43 -9.66
CA ARG A 99 -1.32 4.96 -10.96
C ARG A 99 -2.85 4.98 -11.04
N PRO A 100 -3.46 5.77 -11.94
CA PRO A 100 -4.91 5.88 -12.04
C PRO A 100 -5.65 4.55 -12.17
N GLU A 101 -5.10 3.58 -12.92
CA GLU A 101 -5.68 2.26 -13.08
C GLU A 101 -5.72 1.44 -11.79
N ASP A 102 -4.81 1.68 -10.83
CA ASP A 102 -4.79 0.95 -9.56
C ASP A 102 -6.04 1.31 -8.75
N PHE A 103 -6.40 2.59 -8.72
CA PHE A 103 -7.59 3.07 -8.01
C PHE A 103 -8.90 2.60 -8.68
N VAL A 104 -8.94 2.53 -10.01
CA VAL A 104 -10.10 2.00 -10.76
C VAL A 104 -10.22 0.47 -10.60
N LEU A 105 -9.09 -0.24 -10.54
CA LEU A 105 -9.06 -1.68 -10.26
C LEU A 105 -9.55 -2.00 -8.85
N LEU A 106 -9.10 -1.22 -7.86
CA LEU A 106 -9.51 -1.37 -6.45
C LEU A 106 -10.93 -0.87 -6.16
N GLY A 107 -11.57 -0.20 -7.12
CA GLY A 107 -12.92 0.34 -6.97
C GLY A 107 -13.00 1.62 -6.13
N TYR A 108 -11.87 2.31 -5.93
CA TYR A 108 -11.81 3.59 -5.22
C TYR A 108 -12.21 4.78 -6.12
N VAL A 109 -12.16 4.59 -7.44
CA VAL A 109 -12.59 5.59 -8.42
C VAL A 109 -13.70 5.01 -9.30
N ASP A 110 -14.81 5.72 -9.35
CA ASP A 110 -15.98 5.41 -10.17
C ASP A 110 -16.63 6.70 -10.74
N ALA A 111 -17.82 6.56 -11.33
CA ALA A 111 -18.60 7.65 -11.91
C ALA A 111 -19.00 8.76 -10.92
N SER A 112 -18.96 8.50 -9.61
CA SER A 112 -19.27 9.47 -8.57
C SER A 112 -18.07 10.39 -8.28
N GLY A 113 -16.86 9.92 -8.52
CA GLY A 113 -15.61 10.64 -8.21
C GLY A 113 -14.94 11.30 -9.42
N VAL A 114 -15.09 10.71 -10.61
CA VAL A 114 -14.44 11.19 -11.84
C VAL A 114 -15.45 11.18 -13.00
N PRO A 115 -15.42 12.16 -13.93
CA PRO A 115 -16.27 12.12 -15.12
C PRO A 115 -16.12 10.80 -15.89
N THR A 116 -17.24 10.17 -16.21
CA THR A 116 -17.29 8.91 -16.96
C THR A 116 -18.28 8.94 -18.12
N THR A 117 -18.08 8.09 -19.12
CA THR A 117 -19.03 7.86 -20.22
C THR A 117 -18.98 6.38 -20.62
N THR A 118 -20.13 5.77 -20.91
CA THR A 118 -20.18 4.39 -21.39
C THR A 118 -19.94 4.31 -22.89
N PHE A 119 -19.44 3.18 -23.36
CA PHE A 119 -19.32 2.88 -24.78
C PHE A 119 -19.70 1.43 -25.07
N ASP A 120 -20.17 1.19 -26.29
CA ASP A 120 -20.59 -0.14 -26.72
C ASP A 120 -19.40 -1.08 -26.87
N GLY A 121 -19.62 -2.35 -26.55
CA GLY A 121 -18.70 -3.42 -26.88
C GLY A 121 -18.69 -3.70 -28.38
N ALA A 122 -17.71 -4.48 -28.82
CA ALA A 122 -17.57 -4.92 -30.19
C ALA A 122 -17.32 -6.43 -30.21
N PRO A 123 -18.10 -7.20 -30.99
CA PRO A 123 -17.72 -8.57 -31.33
C PRO A 123 -16.61 -8.53 -32.38
N ASP A 124 -15.59 -9.37 -32.20
CA ASP A 124 -14.63 -9.71 -33.24
C ASP A 124 -14.62 -11.24 -33.40
N GLU A 125 -15.73 -11.75 -33.92
CA GLU A 125 -15.94 -13.20 -34.09
C GLU A 125 -14.90 -13.83 -35.01
N ALA A 126 -14.37 -13.06 -35.97
CA ALA A 126 -13.29 -13.50 -36.86
C ALA A 126 -11.99 -13.80 -36.09
N GLN A 127 -11.68 -13.00 -35.07
CA GLN A 127 -10.55 -13.23 -34.16
C GLN A 127 -10.92 -14.09 -32.95
N GLY A 128 -12.19 -14.48 -32.82
CA GLY A 128 -12.68 -15.26 -31.69
C GLY A 128 -12.64 -14.49 -30.37
N LEU A 129 -12.74 -13.16 -30.42
CA LEU A 129 -12.71 -12.27 -29.26
C LEU A 129 -14.00 -11.46 -29.20
N LYS A 130 -14.42 -11.08 -28.00
CA LYS A 130 -15.58 -10.20 -27.83
C LYS A 130 -15.36 -9.26 -26.66
N SER A 131 -15.57 -7.97 -26.86
CA SER A 131 -15.67 -7.02 -25.75
C SER A 131 -17.12 -6.84 -25.31
N GLN A 132 -17.30 -6.66 -24.01
CA GLN A 132 -18.54 -6.17 -23.42
C GLN A 132 -18.57 -4.63 -23.47
N PRO A 133 -19.73 -3.99 -23.26
CA PRO A 133 -19.77 -2.55 -23.02
C PRO A 133 -18.79 -2.14 -21.93
N GLY A 134 -18.14 -0.99 -22.12
CA GLY A 134 -17.11 -0.49 -21.24
C GLY A 134 -17.40 0.92 -20.74
N VAL A 135 -16.51 1.42 -19.89
CA VAL A 135 -16.57 2.75 -19.30
C VAL A 135 -15.28 3.49 -19.59
N SER A 136 -15.38 4.73 -20.03
CA SER A 136 -14.25 5.65 -20.15
C SER A 136 -14.26 6.65 -19.00
N TYR A 137 -13.08 7.02 -18.53
CA TYR A 137 -12.83 7.93 -17.43
C TYR A 137 -11.95 9.07 -17.92
N ARG A 138 -12.17 10.27 -17.38
CA ARG A 138 -11.30 11.43 -17.63
C ARG A 138 -10.89 12.10 -16.33
N GLY A 139 -9.64 11.95 -15.95
CA GLY A 139 -9.02 12.69 -14.86
C GLY A 139 -8.21 13.89 -15.33
N HIS A 140 -7.56 14.56 -14.37
CA HIS A 140 -6.60 15.61 -14.67
C HIS A 140 -5.29 14.98 -15.16
N GLY A 141 -5.00 15.14 -16.45
CA GLY A 141 -3.78 14.61 -17.06
C GLY A 141 -3.82 13.12 -17.39
N TRP A 142 -5.00 12.47 -17.42
CA TRP A 142 -5.11 11.09 -17.89
C TRP A 142 -6.51 10.75 -18.37
N VAL A 143 -6.58 9.76 -19.25
CA VAL A 143 -7.82 9.11 -19.68
C VAL A 143 -7.65 7.61 -19.59
N LEU A 144 -8.74 6.93 -19.24
CA LEU A 144 -8.73 5.48 -19.01
C LEU A 144 -9.97 4.86 -19.63
N MET A 145 -9.83 3.67 -20.20
CA MET A 145 -10.92 2.83 -20.64
C MET A 145 -10.89 1.54 -19.84
N ASP A 146 -12.02 1.19 -19.25
CA ASP A 146 -12.25 -0.08 -18.57
C ASP A 146 -13.19 -0.94 -19.42
N VAL A 147 -12.69 -2.07 -19.89
CA VAL A 147 -13.43 -2.98 -20.74
C VAL A 147 -13.21 -4.43 -20.33
N THR A 148 -14.26 -5.24 -20.37
CA THR A 148 -14.13 -6.69 -20.20
C THR A 148 -14.04 -7.34 -21.58
N ILE A 149 -12.98 -8.13 -21.79
CA ILE A 149 -12.74 -8.87 -23.03
C ILE A 149 -12.86 -10.37 -22.74
N ARG A 150 -13.62 -11.07 -23.59
CA ARG A 150 -13.83 -12.52 -23.54
C ARG A 150 -13.12 -13.19 -24.71
N ASN A 151 -12.38 -14.26 -24.40
CA ASN A 151 -11.88 -15.20 -25.40
C ASN A 151 -12.97 -16.24 -25.67
N LEU A 152 -13.40 -16.40 -26.91
CA LEU A 152 -14.52 -17.29 -27.23
C LEU A 152 -14.13 -18.78 -27.02
N PRO A 153 -15.10 -19.66 -26.73
CA PRO A 153 -14.82 -21.09 -26.57
C PRO A 153 -14.22 -21.72 -27.82
N GLY A 154 -13.32 -22.68 -27.65
CA GLY A 154 -12.71 -23.43 -28.76
C GLY A 154 -11.55 -22.73 -29.47
N LEU A 155 -11.16 -21.53 -29.02
CA LEU A 155 -10.01 -20.80 -29.53
C LEU A 155 -8.78 -21.03 -28.63
N PRO A 156 -7.54 -20.81 -29.10
CA PRO A 156 -6.36 -20.82 -28.23
C PRO A 156 -6.44 -19.77 -27.11
N PRO A 157 -5.74 -19.96 -25.97
CA PRO A 157 -5.59 -18.92 -24.95
C PRO A 157 -5.08 -17.60 -25.54
N TRP A 158 -5.56 -16.47 -25.02
CA TRP A 158 -5.21 -15.14 -25.53
C TRP A 158 -4.64 -14.27 -24.42
N THR A 159 -3.47 -13.66 -24.63
CA THR A 159 -2.86 -12.73 -23.68
C THR A 159 -2.89 -11.31 -24.25
N PRO A 160 -3.63 -10.37 -23.66
CA PRO A 160 -3.56 -8.96 -24.02
C PRO A 160 -2.14 -8.42 -23.80
N ARG A 161 -1.59 -7.69 -24.78
CA ARG A 161 -0.19 -7.22 -24.75
C ARG A 161 -0.07 -5.71 -24.90
N ASP A 162 -0.71 -5.16 -25.93
CA ASP A 162 -0.59 -3.75 -26.30
C ASP A 162 -1.98 -3.17 -26.54
N ALA A 163 -2.14 -1.87 -26.32
CA ALA A 163 -3.32 -1.13 -26.69
C ALA A 163 -2.98 0.18 -27.41
N THR A 164 -3.83 0.53 -28.37
CA THR A 164 -3.72 1.78 -29.14
C THR A 164 -5.08 2.46 -29.21
N LEU A 165 -5.04 3.80 -29.15
CA LEU A 165 -6.20 4.65 -29.37
C LEU A 165 -5.98 5.46 -30.63
N THR A 166 -6.85 5.33 -31.61
CA THR A 166 -6.79 6.13 -32.84
C THR A 166 -7.93 7.15 -32.82
N GLY A 167 -7.56 8.43 -32.73
CA GLY A 167 -8.48 9.55 -32.63
C GLY A 167 -8.71 10.26 -33.97
N LYS A 168 -9.20 11.51 -33.87
CA LYS A 168 -9.46 12.38 -35.01
C LYS A 168 -8.21 12.55 -35.87
N GLY A 169 -8.40 12.50 -37.20
CA GLY A 169 -7.31 12.70 -38.16
C GLY A 169 -6.26 11.60 -38.18
N GLY A 170 -6.55 10.42 -37.61
CA GLY A 170 -5.62 9.29 -37.57
C GLY A 170 -4.53 9.41 -36.51
N VAL A 171 -4.68 10.33 -35.54
CA VAL A 171 -3.73 10.46 -34.42
C VAL A 171 -3.78 9.19 -33.57
N THR A 172 -2.70 8.41 -33.60
CA THR A 172 -2.57 7.18 -32.81
C THR A 172 -1.80 7.44 -31.52
N LEU A 173 -2.38 7.03 -30.40
CA LEU A 173 -1.80 7.11 -29.06
C LEU A 173 -1.52 5.69 -28.60
N ARG A 174 -0.27 5.42 -28.22
CA ARG A 174 0.07 4.17 -27.53
C ARG A 174 -0.39 4.28 -26.09
N ALA A 175 -1.14 3.29 -25.64
CA ALA A 175 -1.67 3.26 -24.30
C ALA A 175 -0.95 2.20 -23.46
N ARG A 176 -0.91 2.46 -22.16
CA ARG A 176 -0.51 1.48 -21.17
C ARG A 176 -1.68 0.54 -20.92
N LEU A 177 -1.42 -0.77 -20.92
CA LEU A 177 -2.42 -1.81 -20.74
C LEU A 177 -2.21 -2.52 -19.40
N VAL A 178 -3.28 -2.71 -18.65
CA VAL A 178 -3.32 -3.55 -17.45
C VAL A 178 -4.47 -4.54 -17.55
N ALA A 179 -4.17 -5.83 -17.38
CA ALA A 179 -5.17 -6.90 -17.40
C ALA A 179 -5.33 -7.54 -16.02
N ALA A 180 -6.57 -7.84 -15.65
CA ALA A 180 -6.94 -8.48 -14.39
C ALA A 180 -7.91 -9.66 -14.65
N PRO A 181 -7.53 -10.92 -14.35
CA PRO A 181 -6.21 -11.32 -13.83
C PRO A 181 -5.09 -11.09 -14.87
N LYS A 182 -3.85 -10.99 -14.39
CA LYS A 182 -2.68 -10.84 -15.26
C LYS A 182 -2.37 -12.16 -15.95
N GLY A 183 -2.16 -12.13 -17.27
CA GLY A 183 -1.71 -13.28 -18.05
C GLY A 183 -2.72 -13.75 -19.08
N GLU A 184 -2.71 -15.05 -19.35
CA GLU A 184 -3.52 -15.69 -20.39
C GLU A 184 -5.01 -15.73 -20.01
N ILE A 185 -5.86 -15.41 -20.98
CA ILE A 185 -7.31 -15.61 -20.94
C ILE A 185 -7.62 -16.94 -21.62
N ALA A 186 -8.00 -17.93 -20.82
CA ALA A 186 -8.35 -19.26 -21.31
C ALA A 186 -9.58 -19.24 -22.24
N PRO A 187 -9.81 -20.29 -23.04
CA PRO A 187 -10.93 -20.33 -23.97
C PRO A 187 -12.27 -20.30 -23.21
N GLY A 188 -13.16 -19.39 -23.57
CA GLY A 188 -14.44 -19.16 -22.88
C GLY A 188 -14.38 -18.19 -21.69
N GLU A 189 -13.18 -17.90 -21.19
CA GLU A 189 -12.95 -17.00 -20.06
C GLU A 189 -12.88 -15.52 -20.47
N ARG A 190 -12.89 -14.64 -19.46
CA ARG A 190 -12.83 -13.18 -19.65
C ARG A 190 -11.84 -12.53 -18.68
N ALA A 191 -11.30 -11.38 -19.06
CA ALA A 191 -10.53 -10.53 -18.17
C ALA A 191 -10.97 -9.07 -18.29
N ARG A 192 -10.82 -8.32 -17.20
CA ARG A 192 -10.94 -6.87 -17.18
C ARG A 192 -9.64 -6.29 -17.73
N VAL A 193 -9.73 -5.36 -18.68
CA VAL A 193 -8.60 -4.72 -19.34
C VAL A 193 -8.76 -3.21 -19.22
N LEU A 194 -7.79 -2.59 -18.57
CA LEU A 194 -7.69 -1.14 -18.41
C LEU A 194 -6.66 -0.61 -19.39
N VAL A 195 -7.04 0.42 -20.13
CA VAL A 195 -6.22 1.07 -21.15
C VAL A 195 -6.06 2.53 -20.77
N VAL A 196 -4.82 2.98 -20.53
CA VAL A 196 -4.52 4.29 -19.93
C VAL A 196 -3.64 5.13 -20.84
N VAL A 197 -3.97 6.41 -20.96
CA VAL A 197 -3.16 7.41 -21.65
C VAL A 197 -2.96 8.61 -20.73
N ASP A 198 -1.71 8.91 -20.41
CA ASP A 198 -1.28 9.98 -19.48
C ASP A 198 -1.21 11.37 -20.17
N THR A 199 -1.46 11.47 -21.47
CA THR A 199 -1.52 12.76 -22.16
C THR A 199 -2.43 12.67 -23.37
N LEU A 200 -3.51 13.44 -23.35
CA LEU A 200 -4.43 13.53 -24.47
C LEU A 200 -4.14 14.81 -25.27
N PRO A 201 -3.52 14.72 -26.47
CA PRO A 201 -3.30 15.90 -27.28
C PRO A 201 -4.65 16.46 -27.77
N PRO A 202 -4.86 17.79 -27.77
CA PRO A 202 -6.13 18.38 -28.21
C PRO A 202 -6.55 17.99 -29.63
N SER A 203 -5.58 17.72 -30.50
CA SER A 203 -5.80 17.30 -31.89
C SER A 203 -6.46 15.93 -32.03
N ALA A 204 -6.34 15.05 -31.03
CA ALA A 204 -6.89 13.70 -31.09
C ALA A 204 -8.42 13.64 -30.91
N GLY A 205 -9.05 14.70 -30.40
CA GLY A 205 -10.50 14.76 -30.17
C GLY A 205 -10.94 13.94 -28.96
N LEU A 206 -12.25 13.60 -28.91
CA LEU A 206 -12.89 12.88 -27.80
C LEU A 206 -13.43 11.50 -28.20
N VAL A 207 -13.39 11.16 -29.48
CA VAL A 207 -13.89 9.88 -29.99
C VAL A 207 -12.71 9.12 -30.59
N PHE A 208 -12.56 7.87 -30.15
CA PHE A 208 -11.43 7.02 -30.47
C PHE A 208 -11.89 5.66 -30.95
N THR A 209 -11.11 5.05 -31.81
CA THR A 209 -11.10 3.60 -31.99
C THR A 209 -10.07 3.01 -31.04
N LEU A 210 -10.48 2.08 -30.20
CA LEU A 210 -9.61 1.33 -29.30
C LEU A 210 -9.28 -0.02 -29.91
N GLU A 211 -8.00 -0.32 -30.10
CA GLU A 211 -7.52 -1.65 -30.44
C GLU A 211 -6.73 -2.23 -29.24
N VAL A 212 -7.07 -3.46 -28.85
CA VAL A 212 -6.28 -4.24 -27.90
C VAL A 212 -5.72 -5.45 -28.63
N ARG A 213 -4.39 -5.56 -28.68
CA ARG A 213 -3.68 -6.61 -29.42
C ARG A 213 -3.05 -7.60 -28.46
N GLY A 214 -3.17 -8.89 -28.77
CA GLY A 214 -2.54 -9.96 -28.04
C GLY A 214 -1.17 -10.37 -28.58
N VAL A 215 -0.52 -11.25 -27.83
CA VAL A 215 0.81 -11.79 -28.18
C VAL A 215 0.78 -12.62 -29.48
N ASP A 216 -0.33 -13.31 -29.73
CA ASP A 216 -0.55 -14.19 -30.88
C ASP A 216 -0.96 -13.44 -32.17
N GLY A 217 -0.99 -12.11 -32.12
CA GLY A 217 -1.39 -11.25 -33.24
C GLY A 217 -2.89 -11.01 -33.36
N ARG A 218 -3.74 -11.74 -32.61
CA ARG A 218 -5.17 -11.48 -32.57
C ARG A 218 -5.45 -10.18 -31.82
N SER A 219 -6.45 -9.44 -32.27
CA SER A 219 -6.86 -8.16 -31.67
C SER A 219 -8.36 -8.07 -31.52
N VAL A 220 -8.82 -7.23 -30.59
CA VAL A 220 -10.20 -6.74 -30.55
C VAL A 220 -10.21 -5.25 -30.85
N VAL A 221 -11.07 -4.83 -31.78
CA VAL A 221 -11.22 -3.43 -32.18
C VAL A 221 -12.59 -2.93 -31.75
N ILE A 222 -12.60 -1.89 -30.92
CA ILE A 222 -13.80 -1.20 -30.44
C ILE A 222 -13.87 0.13 -31.19
N PRO A 223 -14.77 0.27 -32.19
CA PRO A 223 -14.68 1.34 -33.19
C PRO A 223 -14.95 2.72 -32.61
N ARG A 224 -15.73 2.81 -31.53
CA ARG A 224 -16.23 4.07 -31.00
C ARG A 224 -16.24 4.12 -29.48
N VAL A 225 -15.09 4.49 -28.91
CA VAL A 225 -14.94 4.86 -27.51
C VAL A 225 -15.04 6.38 -27.39
N THR A 226 -16.00 6.87 -26.61
CA THR A 226 -16.16 8.31 -26.36
C THR A 226 -15.61 8.66 -24.99
N LEU A 227 -14.82 9.72 -24.92
CA LEU A 227 -14.32 10.27 -23.67
C LEU A 227 -15.28 11.32 -23.10
N PRO A 228 -15.41 11.43 -21.77
CA PRO A 228 -16.11 12.52 -21.13
C PRO A 228 -15.49 13.86 -21.51
N THR A 229 -16.32 14.92 -21.53
CA THR A 229 -15.81 16.29 -21.55
C THR A 229 -15.11 16.57 -20.22
N ALA A 230 -14.04 17.37 -20.23
CA ALA A 230 -13.43 17.83 -18.98
C ALA A 230 -14.48 18.57 -18.15
N ALA A 231 -14.56 18.29 -16.85
CA ALA A 231 -15.33 19.12 -15.95
C ALA A 231 -14.72 20.54 -15.99
N LEU A 232 -15.56 21.58 -16.10
CA LEU A 232 -15.11 22.95 -15.91
C LEU A 232 -14.51 23.04 -14.51
N GLU A 233 -13.22 23.37 -14.41
CA GLU A 233 -12.59 23.67 -13.13
C GLU A 233 -13.39 24.81 -12.49
N GLY A 234 -14.12 24.49 -11.43
CA GLY A 234 -14.71 25.51 -10.58
C GLY A 234 -13.57 26.35 -10.03
N LYS A 235 -13.50 27.62 -10.47
CA LYS A 235 -12.61 28.62 -9.87
C LYS A 235 -12.83 28.56 -8.36
N ARG A 236 -11.84 28.06 -7.62
CA ARG A 236 -11.74 28.24 -6.17
C ARG A 236 -10.97 29.52 -5.91
#